data_AF-A0A146KRU8-F1
#
_entry.id   AF-A0A146KRU8-F1
#
_cell.length_a   1.000
_cell.length_b   1.000
_cell.length_c   1.000
_cell.angle_alpha   90.00
_cell.angle_beta   90.00
_cell.angle_gamma   90.00
#
_symmetry.space_group_name_H-M   'P 1'
#
loop_
_entity.id
_entity.type
_entity.pdbx_description
1 polymer ?
#
loop_
_entity_poly.entity_id
_entity_poly.type
_entity_poly.pdbx_seq_one_letter_code
_entity_poly.pdbx_strand_id
1 'polypeptide(L)'
;PPSAPKKTRDRVKNTYKPGTLRKLYGPNEYPYVLDAKQAGNIGRFFNHSCSPNMFVQNVFVDSHDLRFPWIAYFASRDIPAGSELTWNYGYSINSVPGKVLFCQCGSPNCVIRLL
;
A
#
# COMPACT_ATOMS: atom_id res chain seq x y z
N PRO A 1 -27.95 43.92 5.16
CA PRO A 1 -27.72 42.56 5.67
C PRO A 1 -26.33 42.43 6.32
N PRO A 2 -26.23 42.13 7.63
CA PRO A 2 -24.94 42.03 8.30
C PRO A 2 -24.21 40.76 7.84
N SER A 3 -22.94 40.93 7.47
CA SER A 3 -22.03 39.90 6.97
C SER A 3 -21.77 38.82 8.02
N ALA A 4 -22.04 37.56 7.67
CA ALA A 4 -21.78 36.40 8.51
C ALA A 4 -20.27 36.23 8.83
N PRO A 5 -19.91 35.82 10.06
CA PRO A 5 -18.51 35.67 10.46
C PRO A 5 -17.85 34.46 9.78
N LYS A 6 -16.68 34.69 9.18
CA LYS A 6 -15.83 33.63 8.59
C LYS A 6 -15.28 32.75 9.72
N LYS A 7 -15.83 31.55 9.91
CA LYS A 7 -15.23 30.54 10.79
C LYS A 7 -13.92 30.05 10.17
N THR A 8 -12.80 30.47 10.73
CA THR A 8 -11.48 29.88 10.47
C THR A 8 -11.54 28.41 10.87
N ARG A 9 -11.36 27.50 9.90
CA ARG A 9 -11.20 26.06 10.16
C ARG A 9 -9.84 25.88 10.81
N ASP A 10 -9.81 25.84 12.13
CA ASP A 10 -8.63 25.38 12.86
C ASP A 10 -8.35 23.94 12.47
N ARG A 11 -7.19 23.73 11.84
CA ARG A 11 -6.71 22.44 11.36
C ARG A 11 -6.36 21.61 12.61
N VAL A 12 -7.30 20.80 13.09
CA VAL A 12 -7.06 19.82 14.16
C VAL A 12 -5.88 18.96 13.72
N LYS A 13 -4.71 19.17 14.34
CA LYS A 13 -3.56 18.28 14.18
C LYS A 13 -3.94 16.98 14.86
N ASN A 14 -4.38 16.00 14.08
CA ASN A 14 -4.68 14.67 14.58
C ASN A 14 -3.36 14.03 15.07
N THR A 15 -3.15 14.00 16.39
CA THR A 15 -1.97 13.43 17.05
C THR A 15 -2.07 11.93 17.25
N TYR A 16 -2.98 11.25 16.53
CA TYR A 16 -3.14 9.80 16.57
C TYR A 16 -1.81 9.14 16.21
N LYS A 17 -1.12 8.62 17.22
CA LYS A 17 -0.01 7.68 17.06
C LYS A 17 -0.65 6.30 16.92
N PRO A 18 -0.70 5.70 15.73
CA PRO A 18 -1.29 4.40 15.58
C PRO A 18 -0.53 3.41 16.47
N GLY A 19 -1.24 2.75 17.38
CA GLY A 19 -0.69 1.59 18.05
C GLY A 19 -0.28 0.55 17.00
N THR A 20 0.84 -0.12 17.19
CA THR A 20 1.23 -1.22 16.29
C THR A 20 0.14 -2.30 16.26
N LEU A 21 -0.26 -2.74 15.06
CA LEU A 21 -1.20 -3.85 14.88
C LEU A 21 -0.68 -5.16 15.49
N ARG A 22 0.61 -5.23 15.86
CA ARG A 22 1.21 -6.39 16.55
C ARG A 22 0.47 -6.79 17.82
N LYS A 23 -0.19 -5.83 18.51
CA LYS A 23 -0.98 -6.08 19.74
C LYS A 23 -2.21 -6.96 19.50
N LEU A 24 -2.67 -7.08 18.26
CA LEU A 24 -3.83 -7.92 17.90
C LEU A 24 -3.48 -9.40 17.75
N TYR A 25 -2.20 -9.72 17.71
CA TYR A 25 -1.68 -11.07 17.58
C TYR A 25 -1.18 -11.56 18.93
N GLY A 26 -1.43 -12.84 19.24
CA GLY A 26 -0.88 -13.50 20.42
C GLY A 26 0.66 -13.44 20.51
N PRO A 27 1.24 -13.77 21.68
CA PRO A 27 2.69 -13.72 21.88
C PRO A 27 3.46 -14.59 20.87
N ASN A 28 2.88 -15.71 20.46
CA ASN A 28 3.46 -16.66 19.52
C ASN A 28 2.74 -16.69 18.16
N GLU A 29 1.94 -15.66 17.84
CA GLU A 29 1.26 -15.53 16.56
C GLU A 29 2.01 -14.57 15.62
N TYR A 30 2.01 -14.92 14.33
CA TYR A 30 2.60 -14.13 13.26
C TYR A 30 1.53 -13.43 12.41
N PRO A 31 1.87 -12.32 11.73
CA PRO A 31 0.97 -11.71 10.75
C PRO A 31 0.55 -12.70 9.67
N TYR A 32 -0.69 -12.58 9.22
CA TYR A 32 -1.18 -13.33 8.07
C TYR A 32 -0.59 -12.80 6.76
N VAL A 33 -0.41 -13.69 5.78
CA VAL A 33 0.13 -13.37 4.46
C VAL A 33 -0.86 -13.83 3.39
N LEU A 34 -1.10 -12.97 2.39
CA LEU A 34 -1.81 -13.34 1.18
C LEU A 34 -0.83 -14.00 0.21
N ASP A 35 -0.95 -15.31 0.01
CA ASP A 35 -0.15 -16.05 -0.97
C ASP A 35 -0.95 -16.31 -2.25
N ALA A 36 -0.60 -15.59 -3.33
CA ALA A 36 -1.21 -15.76 -4.65
C ALA A 36 -0.35 -16.60 -5.63
N LYS A 37 0.64 -17.35 -5.12
CA LYS A 37 1.57 -18.12 -5.96
C LYS A 37 0.85 -19.17 -6.82
N GLN A 38 -0.05 -19.95 -6.22
CA GLN A 38 -0.77 -21.04 -6.90
C GLN A 38 -2.18 -20.63 -7.35
N ALA A 39 -2.90 -19.86 -6.54
CA ALA A 39 -4.25 -19.40 -6.82
C ALA A 39 -4.40 -17.93 -6.43
N GLY A 40 -5.02 -17.13 -7.30
CA GLY A 40 -5.24 -15.70 -7.07
C GLY A 40 -5.97 -15.06 -8.25
N ASN A 41 -6.36 -13.80 -8.10
CA ASN A 41 -7.01 -13.02 -9.16
C ASN A 41 -5.98 -12.25 -10.02
N ILE A 42 -6.45 -11.33 -10.87
CA ILE A 42 -5.60 -10.51 -11.74
C ILE A 42 -4.53 -9.70 -10.99
N GLY A 43 -4.77 -9.32 -9.72
CA GLY A 43 -3.86 -8.48 -8.94
C GLY A 43 -2.47 -9.10 -8.73
N ARG A 44 -2.36 -10.43 -8.80
CA ARG A 44 -1.08 -11.14 -8.71
C ARG A 44 -0.09 -10.83 -9.84
N PHE A 45 -0.58 -10.22 -10.93
CA PHE A 45 0.22 -9.88 -12.10
C PHE A 45 0.62 -8.39 -12.16
N PHE A 46 0.16 -7.55 -11.22
CA PHE A 46 0.57 -6.15 -11.19
C PHE A 46 2.03 -6.01 -10.76
N ASN A 47 2.84 -5.41 -11.62
CA ASN A 47 4.27 -5.27 -11.42
C ASN A 47 4.65 -4.14 -10.47
N HIS A 48 5.91 -4.18 -10.03
CA HIS A 48 6.51 -3.10 -9.26
C HIS A 48 6.86 -1.89 -10.13
N SER A 49 6.62 -0.69 -9.61
CA SER A 49 7.30 0.52 -10.08
C SER A 49 7.76 1.39 -8.90
N CYS A 50 8.92 2.03 -9.06
CA CYS A 50 9.40 3.06 -8.14
C CYS A 50 8.60 4.37 -8.26
N SER A 51 7.78 4.52 -9.31
CA SER A 51 6.86 5.65 -9.51
C SER A 51 5.47 5.14 -9.91
N PRO A 52 4.82 4.36 -9.03
CA PRO A 52 3.62 3.60 -9.36
C PRO A 52 2.41 4.49 -9.64
N ASN A 53 1.44 3.99 -10.42
CA ASN A 53 0.14 4.65 -10.65
C ASN A 53 -0.99 4.10 -9.77
N MET A 54 -0.74 3.03 -9.01
CA MET A 54 -1.65 2.51 -7.99
C MET A 54 -1.01 2.50 -6.61
N PHE A 55 -1.86 2.51 -5.58
CA PHE A 55 -1.48 2.23 -4.21
C PHE A 55 -2.41 1.17 -3.60
N VAL A 56 -1.92 0.52 -2.55
CA VAL A 56 -2.65 -0.50 -1.81
C VAL A 56 -3.30 0.12 -0.59
N GLN A 57 -4.57 -0.22 -0.35
CA GLN A 57 -5.33 0.19 0.83
C GLN A 57 -6.01 -1.03 1.44
N ASN A 58 -5.88 -1.16 2.77
CA ASN A 58 -6.65 -2.12 3.54
C ASN A 58 -8.11 -1.65 3.64
N VAL A 59 -9.06 -2.50 3.26
CA VAL A 59 -10.50 -2.24 3.30
C VAL A 59 -11.18 -3.31 4.14
N PHE A 60 -12.21 -2.92 4.89
CA PHE A 60 -12.99 -3.81 5.73
C PHE A 60 -14.42 -3.81 5.19
N VAL A 61 -14.86 -4.96 4.67
CA VAL A 61 -16.18 -5.11 4.04
C VAL A 61 -17.07 -5.97 4.92
N ASP A 62 -16.74 -7.26 5.03
CA ASP A 62 -17.57 -8.24 5.77
C ASP A 62 -17.16 -8.35 7.25
N SER A 63 -15.91 -8.03 7.57
CA SER A 63 -15.33 -8.12 8.92
C SER A 63 -14.57 -6.85 9.26
N HIS A 64 -14.67 -6.43 10.52
CA HIS A 64 -13.88 -5.34 11.09
C HIS A 64 -12.65 -5.84 11.86
N ASP A 65 -12.30 -7.12 11.74
CA ASP A 65 -11.06 -7.65 12.29
C ASP A 65 -9.86 -7.08 11.51
N LEU A 66 -9.11 -6.19 12.15
CA LEU A 66 -7.95 -5.52 11.55
C LEU A 66 -6.83 -6.46 11.10
N ARG A 67 -6.87 -7.74 11.49
CA ARG A 67 -5.94 -8.80 11.05
C ARG A 67 -6.29 -9.36 9.67
N PHE A 68 -7.54 -9.21 9.21
CA PHE A 68 -8.04 -9.77 7.95
C PHE A 68 -8.65 -8.69 7.04
N PRO A 69 -7.88 -7.67 6.62
CA PRO A 69 -8.36 -6.71 5.65
C PRO A 69 -8.46 -7.33 4.24
N TRP A 70 -9.35 -6.77 3.43
CA TRP A 70 -9.28 -6.89 1.98
C TRP A 70 -8.17 -5.97 1.46
N ILE A 71 -7.32 -6.51 0.59
CA ILE A 71 -6.28 -5.72 -0.09
C ILE A 71 -6.87 -5.15 -1.37
N ALA A 72 -7.12 -3.84 -1.39
CA ALA A 72 -7.67 -3.15 -2.53
C ALA A 72 -6.63 -2.24 -3.19
N TYR A 73 -6.63 -2.21 -4.52
CA TYR A 73 -5.80 -1.32 -5.33
C TYR A 73 -6.63 -0.12 -5.78
N PHE A 74 -6.09 1.08 -5.59
CA PHE A 74 -6.69 2.32 -6.06
C PHE A 74 -5.69 3.08 -6.94
N ALA A 75 -6.19 3.75 -7.98
CA ALA A 75 -5.38 4.65 -8.79
C ALA A 75 -4.98 5.87 -7.95
N SER A 76 -3.69 6.25 -7.99
CA SER A 76 -3.18 7.45 -7.31
C SER A 76 -3.23 8.71 -8.18
N ARG A 77 -3.52 8.54 -9.48
CA ARG A 77 -3.66 9.57 -10.50
C ARG A 77 -4.49 9.03 -11.66
N ASP A 78 -4.90 9.90 -12.58
CA ASP A 78 -5.51 9.48 -13.84
C ASP A 78 -4.54 8.62 -14.66
N ILE A 79 -5.04 7.53 -15.25
CA ILE A 79 -4.24 6.53 -15.97
C ILE A 79 -4.72 6.47 -17.43
N PRO A 80 -3.89 6.87 -18.41
CA PRO A 80 -4.23 6.74 -19.82
C PRO A 80 -4.45 5.28 -20.24
N ALA A 81 -5.35 5.07 -21.19
CA ALA A 81 -5.60 3.74 -21.75
C ALA A 81 -4.32 3.11 -22.32
N GLY A 82 -4.13 1.80 -22.10
CA GLY A 82 -2.93 1.07 -22.51
C GLY A 82 -1.72 1.24 -21.59
N SER A 83 -1.80 2.07 -20.56
CA SER A 83 -0.73 2.18 -19.55
C SER A 83 -0.69 0.94 -18.66
N GLU A 84 0.51 0.45 -18.34
CA GLU A 84 0.69 -0.62 -17.37
C GLU A 84 0.27 -0.17 -15.96
N LEU A 85 -0.45 -1.02 -15.24
CA LEU A 85 -0.83 -0.80 -13.85
C LEU A 85 0.28 -1.33 -12.92
N THR A 86 0.82 -0.46 -12.07
CA THR A 86 1.96 -0.78 -11.18
C THR A 86 1.73 -0.25 -9.77
N TRP A 87 2.29 -0.94 -8.78
CA TRP A 87 2.29 -0.52 -7.37
C TRP A 87 3.67 -0.69 -6.75
N ASN A 88 3.93 -0.06 -5.59
CA ASN A 88 5.21 -0.24 -4.91
C ASN A 88 5.15 -1.45 -3.97
N TYR A 89 5.84 -2.53 -4.33
CA TYR A 89 5.95 -3.76 -3.52
C TYR A 89 6.44 -3.54 -2.07
N GLY A 90 7.14 -2.43 -1.80
CA GLY A 90 7.56 -2.08 -0.44
C GLY A 90 8.65 -2.99 0.13
N TYR A 91 9.39 -3.70 -0.72
CA TYR A 91 10.51 -4.52 -0.28
C TYR A 91 11.68 -3.66 0.19
N SER A 92 12.29 -4.06 1.29
CA SER A 92 13.59 -3.54 1.71
C SER A 92 14.69 -4.30 0.96
N ILE A 93 15.67 -3.56 0.45
CA ILE A 93 16.87 -4.14 -0.19
C ILE A 93 17.57 -5.07 0.82
N ASN A 94 18.01 -6.24 0.36
CA ASN A 94 18.61 -7.32 1.15
C ASN A 94 17.69 -7.95 2.22
N SER A 95 16.36 -7.74 2.14
CA SER A 95 15.40 -8.40 3.04
C SER A 95 15.37 -9.93 2.89
N VAL A 96 15.83 -10.45 1.75
CA VAL A 96 15.99 -11.88 1.49
C VAL A 96 17.48 -12.20 1.35
N PRO A 97 18.10 -12.88 2.33
CA PRO A 97 19.51 -13.23 2.29
C PRO A 97 19.88 -14.00 1.02
N GLY A 98 20.96 -13.59 0.35
CA GLY A 98 21.47 -14.26 -0.85
C GLY A 98 20.65 -14.04 -2.13
N LYS A 99 19.57 -13.25 -2.10
CA LYS A 99 18.75 -12.95 -3.28
C LYS A 99 18.92 -11.50 -3.71
N VAL A 100 19.32 -11.30 -4.96
CA VAL A 100 19.47 -9.99 -5.59
C VAL A 100 18.51 -9.92 -6.77
N LEU A 101 17.68 -8.89 -6.82
CA LEU A 101 16.78 -8.66 -7.95
C LEU A 101 16.80 -7.19 -8.36
N PHE A 102 17.13 -6.95 -9.63
CA PHE A 102 17.16 -5.61 -10.20
C PHE A 102 15.76 -5.15 -10.62
N CYS A 103 15.46 -3.89 -10.34
CA CYS A 103 14.23 -3.25 -10.75
C CYS A 103 14.32 -2.83 -12.22
N GLN A 104 13.30 -3.17 -13.01
CA GLN A 104 13.21 -2.87 -14.45
C GLN A 104 12.03 -1.94 -14.77
N CYS A 105 11.56 -1.15 -13.80
CA CYS A 105 10.35 -0.34 -13.97
C CYS A 105 10.49 0.86 -14.93
N GLY A 106 11.70 1.18 -15.39
CA GLY A 106 11.95 2.28 -16.34
C GLY A 106 11.73 3.70 -15.79
N SER A 107 11.36 3.86 -14.51
CA SER A 107 11.17 5.20 -13.93
C SER A 107 12.49 5.99 -13.87
N PRO A 108 12.50 7.31 -14.15
CA PRO A 108 13.65 8.18 -13.95
C PRO A 108 14.16 8.17 -12.49
N ASN A 109 13.28 7.90 -11.53
CA ASN A 109 13.60 7.83 -10.10
C ASN A 109 13.71 6.39 -9.60
N CYS A 110 14.09 5.44 -10.47
CA CYS A 110 14.24 4.04 -10.11
C CYS A 110 15.36 3.84 -9.07
N VAL A 111 15.09 3.05 -8.02
CA VAL A 111 16.10 2.71 -6.99
C VAL A 111 17.01 1.54 -7.39
N ILE A 112 16.94 1.11 -8.65
CA ILE A 112 17.79 0.09 -9.32
C ILE A 112 17.59 -1.34 -8.78
N ARG A 113 17.37 -1.53 -7.49
CA ARG A 113 17.17 -2.84 -6.85
C ARG A 113 15.78 -2.96 -6.23
N LEU A 114 15.14 -4.10 -6.47
CA LEU A 114 13.88 -4.49 -5.83
C LEU A 114 14.12 -5.39 -4.60
N LEU A 115 15.14 -6.25 -4.65
CA LEU A 115 15.63 -7.08 -3.53
C LEU A 115 17.15 -7.01 -3.44
#